data_AF-A0A1G7H3G4-F1
#
_entry.id   AF-A0A1G7H3G4-F1
#
_cell.length_a   1.000
_cell.length_b   1.000
_cell.length_c   1.000
_cell.angle_alpha   90.00
_cell.angle_beta   90.00
_cell.angle_gamma   90.00
#
_symmetry.space_group_name_H-M   'P 1'
#
loop_
_entity.id
_entity.type
_entity.pdbx_description
1 polymer ?
#
loop_
_entity_poly.entity_id
_entity_poly.type
_entity_poly.pdbx_seq_one_letter_code
_entity_poly.pdbx_strand_id
1 'polypeptide(L)'
;MGVVYGHEVTCIPYGDTYYLPDFTVTLPDGYVFFIEAKGWMPERDVKKYAHVLGSHCDVFRRPEIDLRFVLQNPNGKAGRSKTTVAKRVERWGWKWSGKHMPEDWFTT
;
A
#
# COMPACT_ATOMS: atom_id res chain seq x y z
N MET A 1 6.32 -0.94 23.86
CA MET A 1 5.49 0.22 23.47
C MET A 1 4.45 -0.27 22.48
N GLY A 2 3.18 0.12 22.62
CA GLY A 2 2.12 -0.30 21.68
C GLY A 2 2.09 0.62 20.46
N VAL A 3 1.79 0.07 19.28
CA VAL A 3 1.55 0.83 18.05
C VAL A 3 0.05 1.11 17.94
N VAL A 4 -0.33 2.34 17.62
CA VAL A 4 -1.73 2.70 17.35
C VAL A 4 -2.06 2.35 15.91
N TYR A 5 -3.09 1.51 15.71
CA TYR A 5 -3.57 1.14 14.39
C TYR A 5 -5.09 1.06 14.34
N GLY A 6 -5.65 1.29 13.16
CA GLY A 6 -7.05 1.02 12.83
C GLY A 6 -7.16 0.09 11.64
N HIS A 7 -8.16 -0.81 11.64
CA HIS A 7 -8.44 -1.73 10.53
C HIS A 7 -9.67 -1.23 9.76
N GLU A 8 -9.54 -1.00 8.45
CA GLU A 8 -10.64 -0.57 7.58
C GLU A 8 -11.38 0.70 8.05
N VAL A 9 -10.68 1.65 8.67
CA VAL A 9 -11.29 2.89 9.22
C VAL A 9 -11.09 4.15 8.37
N THR A 10 -10.14 4.15 7.43
CA THR A 10 -9.73 5.38 6.72
C THR A 10 -10.17 5.39 5.26
N CYS A 11 -10.93 6.39 4.85
CA CYS A 11 -11.31 6.59 3.46
C CYS A 11 -10.39 7.59 2.76
N ILE A 12 -9.62 7.14 1.76
CA ILE A 12 -8.76 7.97 0.92
C ILE A 12 -9.50 8.26 -0.40
N PRO A 13 -9.71 9.53 -0.81
CA PRO A 13 -10.40 9.84 -2.07
C PRO A 13 -9.75 9.19 -3.31
N TYR A 14 -10.57 8.57 -4.17
CA TYR A 14 -10.23 7.85 -5.40
C TYR A 14 -11.28 8.14 -6.50
N GLY A 15 -11.09 9.23 -7.26
CA GLY A 15 -12.11 9.70 -8.20
C GLY A 15 -13.41 10.09 -7.48
N ASP A 16 -14.55 9.57 -7.94
CA ASP A 16 -15.86 9.71 -7.26
C ASP A 16 -16.08 8.68 -6.14
N THR A 17 -15.03 7.92 -5.79
CA THR A 17 -15.09 6.83 -4.81
C THR A 17 -13.99 6.99 -3.77
N TYR A 18 -13.93 6.07 -2.80
CA TYR A 18 -12.90 6.05 -1.77
C TYR A 18 -12.12 4.74 -1.82
N TYR A 19 -10.82 4.83 -1.61
CA TYR A 19 -9.94 3.70 -1.34
C TYR A 19 -9.82 3.52 0.18
N LEU A 20 -10.04 2.28 0.61
CA LEU A 20 -9.94 1.86 2.00
C LEU A 20 -8.70 0.96 2.12
N PRO A 21 -7.60 1.41 2.76
CA PRO A 21 -6.49 0.53 3.07
C PRO A 21 -6.88 -0.39 4.22
N ASP A 22 -6.29 -1.58 4.25
CA ASP A 22 -6.57 -2.57 5.30
C ASP A 22 -6.19 -2.03 6.68
N PHE A 23 -5.05 -1.34 6.79
CA PHE A 23 -4.59 -0.75 8.04
C PHE A 23 -4.15 0.71 7.88
N THR A 24 -4.45 1.49 8.92
CA THR A 24 -3.88 2.83 9.14
C THR A 24 -3.01 2.76 10.38
N VAL A 25 -1.76 3.18 10.26
CA VAL A 25 -0.78 3.16 11.35
C VAL A 25 -0.39 4.59 11.69
N THR A 26 -0.40 4.92 12.97
CA THR A 26 0.08 6.21 13.49
C THR A 26 1.26 5.96 14.42
N LEU A 27 2.42 6.50 14.05
CA LEU A 27 3.63 6.44 14.86
C LEU A 27 3.54 7.43 16.04
N PRO A 28 4.35 7.25 17.10
CA PRO A 28 4.33 8.13 18.27
C PRO A 28 4.62 9.61 17.97
N ASP A 29 5.38 9.90 16.92
CA ASP A 29 5.69 11.26 16.44
C ASP A 29 4.56 11.91 15.62
N GLY A 30 3.47 11.17 15.37
CA GLY A 30 2.33 11.60 14.58
C GLY A 30 2.42 11.26 13.09
N TYR A 31 3.49 10.59 12.65
CA TYR A 31 3.58 10.13 11.26
C TYR A 31 2.53 9.07 10.96
N VAL A 32 1.78 9.24 9.88
CA VAL A 32 0.71 8.31 9.45
C VAL A 32 1.11 7.64 8.14
N PHE A 33 1.01 6.32 8.11
CA PHE A 33 1.14 5.54 6.88
C PHE A 33 0.09 4.43 6.82
N PHE A 34 -0.11 3.89 5.63
CA PHE A 34 -1.14 2.92 5.32
C PHE A 34 -0.54 1.60 4.89
N ILE A 35 -1.26 0.51 5.14
CA ILE A 35 -0.83 -0.83 4.78
C ILE A 35 -1.96 -1.56 4.04
N GLU A 36 -1.61 -2.18 2.92
CA GLU A 36 -2.45 -3.12 2.19
C GLU A 36 -1.82 -4.52 2.23
N ALA A 37 -2.53 -5.50 2.79
CA ALA A 37 -2.18 -6.90 2.71
C ALA A 37 -2.64 -7.47 1.35
N LYS A 38 -1.72 -8.10 0.61
CA LYS A 38 -2.02 -8.58 -0.75
C LYS A 38 -1.47 -9.96 -1.07
N GLY A 39 -2.35 -10.84 -1.53
CA GLY A 39 -1.98 -12.12 -2.14
C GLY A 39 -1.99 -12.03 -3.67
N TRP A 40 -3.18 -12.02 -4.26
CA TRP A 40 -3.38 -11.95 -5.70
C TRP A 40 -3.44 -10.50 -6.19
N MET A 41 -2.56 -10.08 -7.10
CA MET A 41 -2.51 -8.71 -7.64
C MET A 41 -2.69 -8.71 -9.18
N PRO A 42 -3.93 -8.57 -9.70
CA PRO A 42 -4.21 -8.42 -11.12
C PRO A 42 -3.95 -6.97 -11.59
N GLU A 43 -4.01 -6.74 -12.91
CA GLU A 43 -3.77 -5.41 -13.49
C GLU A 43 -4.74 -4.32 -13.03
N ARG A 44 -6.00 -4.68 -12.74
CA ARG A 44 -6.97 -3.72 -12.19
C ARG A 44 -6.49 -3.12 -10.86
N ASP A 45 -5.85 -3.91 -10.01
CA ASP A 45 -5.38 -3.46 -8.71
C ASP A 45 -4.17 -2.55 -8.90
N VAL A 46 -3.27 -2.86 -9.83
CA VAL A 46 -2.15 -1.98 -10.19
C VAL A 46 -2.63 -0.61 -10.65
N LYS A 47 -3.64 -0.56 -11.52
CA LYS A 47 -4.22 0.72 -11.98
C LYS A 47 -4.81 1.51 -10.81
N LYS A 48 -5.51 0.83 -9.90
CA LYS A 48 -6.04 1.42 -8.67
C LYS A 48 -4.91 2.02 -7.82
N TYR A 49 -3.91 1.23 -7.45
CA TYR A 49 -2.81 1.68 -6.59
C TYR A 49 -1.96 2.77 -7.24
N ALA A 50 -1.64 2.67 -8.54
CA ALA A 50 -0.88 3.70 -9.25
C ALA A 50 -1.62 5.05 -9.25
N HIS A 51 -2.95 5.03 -9.30
CA HIS A 51 -3.73 6.25 -9.21
C HIS A 51 -3.85 6.77 -7.77
N VAL A 52 -4.00 5.89 -6.76
CA VAL A 52 -3.99 6.30 -5.34
C VAL A 52 -2.65 6.92 -4.97
N LEU A 53 -1.54 6.28 -5.35
CA LEU A 53 -0.16 6.74 -5.11
C LEU A 53 0.30 7.85 -6.06
N GLY A 54 -0.60 8.43 -6.85
CA GLY A 54 -0.33 9.68 -7.58
C GLY A 54 0.59 9.55 -8.80
N SER A 55 0.73 8.37 -9.41
CA SER A 55 1.53 8.21 -10.64
C SER A 55 0.93 8.89 -11.88
N HIS A 56 -0.27 9.49 -11.79
CA HIS A 56 -0.91 10.25 -12.87
C HIS A 56 -1.41 11.61 -12.35
N CYS A 57 -0.61 12.65 -12.63
CA CYS A 57 -1.00 14.04 -12.89
C CYS A 57 -2.09 14.67 -11.99
N ASP A 58 -1.75 15.01 -10.74
CA ASP A 58 -2.11 16.31 -10.11
C ASP A 58 -1.38 16.47 -8.75
N VAL A 59 -0.07 16.76 -8.80
CA VAL A 59 0.81 16.85 -7.61
C VAL A 59 0.38 17.99 -6.66
N PHE A 60 -0.43 18.94 -7.13
CA PHE A 60 -0.89 20.09 -6.35
C PHE A 60 -2.10 19.80 -5.44
N ARG A 61 -2.74 18.63 -5.56
CA ARG A 61 -4.04 18.36 -4.88
C ARG A 61 -4.08 17.13 -4.00
N ARG A 62 -2.99 16.35 -3.87
CA ARG A 62 -2.97 15.15 -3.03
C ARG A 62 -1.84 15.21 -2.01
N PRO A 63 -2.12 15.03 -0.71
CA PRO A 63 -1.06 14.77 0.25
C PRO A 63 -0.28 13.52 -0.19
N GLU A 64 1.03 13.51 0.03
CA GLU A 64 1.88 12.36 -0.25
C GLU A 64 1.40 11.16 0.57
N ILE A 65 0.83 10.15 -0.08
CA ILE A 65 0.29 8.96 0.58
C ILE A 65 1.42 7.93 0.70
N ASP A 66 1.85 7.63 1.94
CA ASP A 66 2.73 6.50 2.22
C ASP A 66 1.89 5.21 2.36
N LEU A 67 1.63 4.55 1.23
CA LEU A 67 0.99 3.24 1.19
C LEU A 67 2.04 2.14 0.97
N ARG A 68 2.11 1.20 1.91
CA ARG A 68 3.03 0.06 1.90
C ARG A 68 2.26 -1.25 1.71
N PHE A 69 2.89 -2.25 1.11
CA PHE A 69 2.27 -3.54 0.81
C PHE A 69 2.84 -4.68 1.65
N VAL A 70 1.98 -5.51 2.25
CA VAL A 70 2.40 -6.78 2.88
C VAL A 70 1.96 -7.94 2.00
N LEU A 71 2.91 -8.59 1.34
CA LEU A 71 2.65 -9.62 0.36
C LEU A 71 2.56 -11.00 1.01
N GLN A 72 1.45 -11.71 0.83
CA GLN A 72 1.26 -13.06 1.36
C GLN A 72 2.29 -14.04 0.78
N ASN A 73 2.50 -13.98 -0.54
CA ASN A 73 3.53 -14.74 -1.25
C ASN A 73 4.19 -13.85 -2.31
N PRO A 74 5.32 -13.19 -1.99
CA PRO A 74 6.04 -12.32 -2.92
C PRO A 74 6.42 -13.00 -4.24
N ASN A 75 6.71 -14.31 -4.18
CA ASN A 75 7.11 -15.15 -5.31
C ASN A 75 5.91 -15.76 -6.05
N GLY A 76 4.68 -15.56 -5.55
CA GLY A 76 3.45 -15.98 -6.20
C GLY A 76 3.21 -15.20 -7.49
N LYS A 77 2.45 -15.80 -8.42
CA LYS A 77 2.07 -15.12 -9.66
C LYS A 77 1.19 -13.92 -9.37
N ALA A 78 1.43 -12.82 -10.09
CA ALA A 78 0.61 -11.63 -10.05
C ALA A 78 -0.65 -11.83 -10.91
N GLY A 79 -1.61 -12.54 -10.33
CA GLY A 79 -2.82 -12.99 -10.98
C GLY A 79 -2.56 -13.90 -12.18
N ARG A 80 -3.04 -13.52 -13.36
CA ARG A 80 -2.84 -14.30 -14.60
C ARG A 80 -1.49 -14.03 -15.28
N SER A 81 -0.66 -13.13 -14.72
CA SER A 81 0.63 -12.76 -15.31
C SER A 81 1.69 -13.84 -15.15
N LYS A 82 2.73 -13.79 -15.99
CA LYS A 82 3.97 -14.56 -15.83
C LYS A 82 4.90 -13.95 -14.78
N THR A 83 4.67 -12.70 -14.35
CA THR A 83 5.47 -12.04 -13.31
C THR A 83 4.98 -12.38 -11.91
N THR A 84 5.86 -12.18 -10.91
CA THR A 84 5.51 -12.33 -9.50
C THR A 84 4.91 -11.03 -8.94
N VAL A 85 4.24 -11.13 -7.80
CA VAL A 85 3.69 -9.96 -7.11
C VAL A 85 4.81 -9.01 -6.68
N ALA A 86 5.93 -9.53 -6.13
CA ALA A 86 7.11 -8.72 -5.79
C ALA A 86 7.62 -7.91 -6.99
N LYS A 87 7.89 -8.58 -8.12
CA LYS A 87 8.37 -7.93 -9.36
C LYS A 87 7.39 -6.87 -9.89
N ARG A 88 6.10 -7.03 -9.62
CA ARG A 88 5.08 -6.07 -10.02
C ARG A 88 5.18 -4.82 -9.14
N VAL A 89 5.26 -4.98 -7.83
CA VAL A 89 5.38 -3.89 -6.86
C VAL A 89 6.72 -3.15 -7.00
N GLU A 90 7.83 -3.89 -7.17
CA GLU A 90 9.17 -3.35 -7.42
C GLU A 90 9.24 -2.48 -8.69
N ARG A 91 8.55 -2.88 -9.77
CA ARG A 91 8.51 -2.10 -11.02
C ARG A 91 7.96 -0.69 -10.81
N TRP A 92 7.05 -0.51 -9.86
CA TRP A 92 6.44 0.78 -9.54
C TRP A 92 7.17 1.51 -8.40
N GLY A 93 8.21 0.92 -7.81
CA GLY A 93 8.94 1.51 -6.69
C GLY A 93 8.13 1.57 -5.38
N TRP A 94 7.06 0.79 -5.26
CA TRP A 94 6.22 0.79 -4.06
C TRP A 94 6.91 0.05 -2.90
N LYS A 95 6.81 0.59 -1.68
CA LYS A 95 7.36 -0.04 -0.48
C LYS A 95 6.58 -1.32 -0.15
N TRP A 96 7.28 -2.41 0.14
CA TRP A 96 6.63 -3.68 0.47
C TRP A 96 7.46 -4.60 1.35
N SER A 97 6.81 -5.59 1.95
CA SER A 97 7.42 -6.68 2.69
C SER A 97 6.70 -8.01 2.41
N GLY A 98 7.35 -9.14 2.71
CA GLY A 98 6.75 -10.46 2.58
C GLY A 98 6.30 -11.02 3.92
N LYS A 99 5.05 -11.47 4.03
CA LYS A 99 4.40 -12.16 5.18
C LYS A 99 4.31 -11.36 6.49
N HIS A 100 5.31 -10.55 6.81
CA HIS A 100 5.43 -9.82 8.06
C HIS A 100 5.78 -8.36 7.79
N MET A 101 5.32 -7.48 8.66
CA MET A 101 5.70 -6.07 8.65
C MET A 101 7.08 -5.92 9.31
N PRO A 102 8.07 -5.34 8.63
CA PRO A 102 9.37 -5.07 9.20
C PRO A 102 9.28 -4.12 10.40
N GLU A 103 10.11 -4.33 11.43
CA GLU A 103 10.09 -3.47 12.63
C GLU A 103 10.52 -2.03 12.32
N ASP A 104 11.41 -1.83 11.34
CA ASP A 104 11.88 -0.52 10.89
C ASP A 104 10.75 0.37 10.35
N TRP A 105 9.62 -0.22 9.96
CA TRP A 105 8.44 0.55 9.57
C TRP A 105 7.81 1.32 10.73
N PHE A 106 8.09 0.90 11.96
CA PHE A 106 7.49 1.43 13.19
C PHE A 106 8.47 2.22 14.06
N THR A 107 9.71 2.36 13.61
CA THR A 107 10.76 3.11 14.31
C THR A 107 10.98 4.47 13.66
N THR A 108 11.17 5.50 14.49
CA THR A 108 11.58 6.85 14.09
C THR A 108 13.08 7.05 14.24
#